data_AF-W2QR60-F1
#
_entry.id   AF-W2QR60-F1
#
_cell.length_a   1.000
_cell.length_b   1.000
_cell.length_c   1.000
_cell.angle_alpha   90.00
_cell.angle_beta   90.00
_cell.angle_gamma   90.00
#
_symmetry.space_group_name_H-M   'P 1'
#
loop_
_entity.id
_entity.type
_entity.pdbx_description
1 polymer ?
#
loop_
_entity_poly.entity_id
_entity_poly.type
_entity_poly.pdbx_seq_one_letter_code
_entity_poly.pdbx_strand_id
1 'polypeptide(L)'
;METERRRRRDEASSVPIAVREAIQAFVPDAGTKVLPARPSETSFVYNWGVRVISTSDESATAVWMCMASETCRTQRAKLLMSGGKTSKATQLPSKAHDIGSDKTASELGNKRTREEELAALRIVNENLPFRIGEYAESLLLGDLMLKEEARVALNAKVIRHAAVELYDSTKRQVEEMLADNRIGAAKSFSIVADF
;
A
#
# COMPACT_ATOMS: atom_id res chain seq x y z
N MET A 1 32.64 8.39 3.89
CA MET A 1 31.16 8.30 3.95
C MET A 1 30.46 9.41 3.15
N GLU A 2 31.01 10.64 3.10
CA GLU A 2 30.51 11.74 2.23
C GLU A 2 30.61 11.42 0.71
N THR A 3 31.67 10.70 0.32
CA THR A 3 31.99 10.34 -1.06
C THR A 3 31.04 9.30 -1.66
N GLU A 4 30.54 8.37 -0.84
CA GLU A 4 29.55 7.36 -1.25
C GLU A 4 28.14 7.99 -1.41
N ARG A 5 27.81 8.98 -0.58
CA ARG A 5 26.56 9.75 -0.69
C ARG A 5 26.54 10.67 -1.91
N ARG A 6 27.70 11.20 -2.33
CA ARG A 6 27.84 11.89 -3.62
C ARG A 6 27.73 10.91 -4.79
N ARG A 7 28.35 9.73 -4.71
CA ARG A 7 28.14 8.64 -5.70
C ARG A 7 26.67 8.23 -5.86
N ARG A 8 25.88 8.17 -4.79
CA ARG A 8 24.42 7.89 -4.86
C ARG A 8 23.56 9.06 -5.31
N ARG A 9 24.07 10.31 -5.24
CA ARG A 9 23.40 11.49 -5.81
C ARG A 9 23.72 11.67 -7.29
N ASP A 10 24.89 11.17 -7.70
CA ASP A 10 25.40 11.13 -9.08
C ASP A 10 25.21 9.75 -9.75
N GLU A 11 24.57 8.79 -9.09
CA GLU A 11 23.94 7.61 -9.70
C GLU A 11 22.76 8.11 -10.53
N ALA A 12 23.13 8.68 -11.67
CA ALA A 12 22.37 8.96 -12.87
C ALA A 12 20.89 9.27 -12.64
N SER A 13 20.48 10.49 -12.98
CA SER A 13 19.20 10.75 -13.65
C SER A 13 18.71 9.45 -14.29
N SER A 14 17.60 8.87 -13.82
CA SER A 14 17.07 7.57 -14.30
C SER A 14 16.92 7.51 -15.83
N VAL A 15 16.99 8.68 -16.47
CA VAL A 15 17.13 8.89 -17.89
C VAL A 15 18.62 8.89 -18.33
N PRO A 16 19.02 7.99 -19.26
CA PRO A 16 20.36 7.96 -19.83
C PRO A 16 20.82 9.30 -20.40
N ILE A 17 22.12 9.60 -20.30
CA ILE A 17 22.73 10.85 -20.80
C ILE A 17 22.39 11.07 -22.28
N ALA A 18 22.49 10.03 -23.10
CA ALA A 18 22.17 10.09 -24.53
C ALA A 18 20.72 10.52 -24.84
N VAL A 19 19.77 10.28 -23.92
CA VAL A 19 18.38 10.74 -24.06
C VAL A 19 18.27 12.22 -23.69
N ARG A 20 18.95 12.64 -22.62
CA ARG A 20 19.00 14.05 -22.20
C ARG A 20 19.64 14.94 -23.27
N GLU A 21 20.75 14.51 -23.85
CA GLU A 21 21.43 15.20 -24.94
C GLU A 21 20.54 15.28 -26.19
N ALA A 22 19.84 14.19 -26.53
CA ALA A 22 18.90 14.20 -27.66
C ALA A 22 17.72 15.16 -27.46
N ILE A 23 17.21 15.27 -26.22
CA ILE A 23 16.16 16.25 -25.87
C ILE A 23 16.70 17.68 -26.01
N GLN A 24 17.92 17.94 -25.54
CA GLN A 24 18.54 19.28 -25.62
C GLN A 24 18.89 19.68 -27.06
N ALA A 25 19.34 18.72 -27.89
CA ALA A 25 19.68 18.94 -29.29
C ALA A 25 18.46 18.89 -30.24
N PHE A 26 17.25 18.72 -29.70
CA PHE A 26 16.05 18.57 -30.53
C PHE A 26 15.71 19.86 -31.29
N VAL A 27 15.60 19.74 -32.61
CA VAL A 27 15.18 20.84 -33.50
C VAL A 27 13.74 20.58 -33.98
N PRO A 28 12.77 21.44 -33.65
CA PRO A 28 11.39 21.31 -34.12
C PRO A 28 11.28 21.57 -35.62
N ASP A 29 10.28 20.97 -36.25
CA ASP A 29 9.95 21.23 -37.65
C ASP A 29 9.44 22.66 -37.83
N ALA A 30 9.60 23.21 -39.05
CA ALA A 30 9.11 24.54 -39.39
C ALA A 30 7.61 24.69 -39.05
N GLY A 31 7.23 25.78 -38.40
CA GLY A 31 5.86 26.02 -37.94
C GLY A 31 5.49 25.32 -36.62
N THR A 32 6.46 24.72 -35.92
CA THR A 32 6.26 24.12 -34.60
C THR A 32 7.28 24.63 -33.57
N LYS A 33 6.92 24.57 -32.28
CA LYS A 33 7.82 24.94 -31.18
C LYS A 33 7.74 23.92 -30.05
N VAL A 34 8.86 23.77 -29.33
CA VAL A 34 8.94 22.93 -28.13
C VAL A 34 8.24 23.64 -26.97
N LEU A 35 7.40 22.90 -26.25
CA LEU A 35 6.70 23.37 -25.06
C LEU A 35 7.24 22.62 -23.82
N PRO A 36 8.07 23.27 -22.98
CA PRO A 36 8.65 22.61 -21.80
C PRO A 36 7.57 22.19 -20.80
N ALA A 37 7.91 21.23 -19.94
CA ALA A 37 7.06 20.85 -18.81
C ALA A 37 6.92 22.01 -17.82
N ARG A 38 5.71 22.24 -17.32
CA ARG A 38 5.45 23.20 -16.25
C ARG A 38 5.92 22.61 -14.91
N PRO A 39 6.27 23.44 -13.91
CA PRO A 39 6.67 22.94 -12.59
C PRO A 39 5.59 22.07 -11.90
N SER A 40 4.32 22.26 -12.23
CA SER A 40 3.20 21.45 -11.73
C SER A 40 3.04 20.09 -12.42
N GLU A 41 3.73 19.87 -13.55
CA GLU A 41 3.63 18.64 -14.33
C GLU A 41 4.74 17.65 -13.90
N THR A 42 4.36 16.56 -13.25
CA THR A 42 5.31 15.60 -12.63
C THR A 42 5.39 14.26 -13.37
N SER A 43 4.81 14.16 -14.57
CA SER A 43 4.78 12.91 -15.33
C SER A 43 6.17 12.54 -15.84
N PHE A 44 6.58 11.27 -15.67
CA PHE A 44 7.91 10.80 -16.10
C PHE A 44 8.14 10.98 -17.61
N VAL A 45 7.07 11.04 -18.41
CA VAL A 45 7.07 11.23 -19.87
C VAL A 45 7.89 12.45 -20.31
N TYR A 46 7.90 13.52 -19.52
CA TYR A 46 8.65 14.74 -19.85
C TYR A 46 10.17 14.56 -19.75
N ASN A 47 10.63 13.54 -19.02
CA ASN A 47 12.06 13.23 -18.93
C ASN A 47 12.54 12.42 -20.14
N TRP A 48 11.62 11.80 -20.90
CA TRP A 48 11.93 10.84 -21.97
C TRP A 48 11.58 11.32 -23.38
N GLY A 49 11.10 12.55 -23.52
CA GLY A 49 10.70 13.08 -24.82
C GLY A 49 10.32 14.55 -24.81
N VAL A 50 10.08 15.09 -26.00
CA VAL A 50 9.77 16.50 -26.22
C VAL A 50 8.30 16.69 -26.56
N ARG A 51 7.69 17.72 -25.96
CA ARG A 51 6.33 18.16 -26.30
C ARG A 51 6.43 19.29 -27.31
N VAL A 52 5.69 19.19 -28.40
CA VAL A 52 5.70 20.13 -29.52
C VAL A 52 4.28 20.59 -29.83
N ILE A 53 4.14 21.89 -30.08
CA ILE A 53 2.88 22.54 -30.46
C ILE A 53 3.06 23.34 -31.74
N SER A 54 1.96 23.60 -32.45
CA SER A 54 1.99 24.48 -33.62
C SER A 54 2.29 25.92 -33.21
N THR A 55 3.03 26.66 -34.04
CA THR A 55 3.21 28.10 -33.87
C THR A 55 2.06 28.91 -34.44
N SER A 56 1.28 28.35 -35.37
CA SER A 56 0.12 29.03 -35.98
C SER A 56 -1.14 28.94 -35.12
N ASP A 57 -1.23 27.94 -34.26
CA ASP A 57 -2.37 27.68 -33.38
C ASP A 57 -1.88 27.06 -32.08
N GLU A 58 -1.76 27.87 -31.04
CA GLU A 58 -1.34 27.42 -29.71
C GLU A 58 -2.41 26.58 -29.00
N SER A 59 -3.66 26.60 -29.49
CA SER A 59 -4.74 25.74 -29.01
C SER A 59 -4.73 24.35 -29.66
N ALA A 60 -3.90 24.15 -30.69
CA ALA A 60 -3.73 22.87 -31.35
C ALA A 60 -3.24 21.81 -30.36
N THR A 61 -3.70 20.57 -30.57
CA THR A 61 -3.35 19.45 -29.70
C THR A 61 -1.84 19.21 -29.71
N ALA A 62 -1.22 19.28 -28.52
CA ALA A 62 0.20 19.03 -28.38
C ALA A 62 0.58 17.61 -28.80
N VAL A 63 1.73 17.47 -29.43
CA VAL A 63 2.32 16.20 -29.84
C VAL A 63 3.51 15.92 -28.94
N TRP A 64 3.60 14.70 -28.41
CA TRP A 64 4.79 14.23 -27.71
C TRP A 64 5.62 13.34 -28.62
N MET A 65 6.94 13.57 -28.66
CA MET A 65 7.90 12.78 -29.43
C MET A 65 8.85 12.04 -28.50
N CYS A 66 9.01 10.74 -28.73
CA CYS A 66 9.85 9.87 -27.92
C CYS A 66 11.34 10.05 -28.25
N MET A 67 12.18 10.19 -27.22
CA MET A 67 13.64 10.30 -27.35
C MET A 67 14.40 9.12 -26.72
N ALA A 68 13.68 8.13 -26.20
CA ALA A 68 14.21 7.04 -25.40
C ALA A 68 15.19 6.13 -26.15
N SER A 69 14.98 5.87 -27.44
CA SER A 69 15.89 5.08 -28.28
C SER A 69 16.25 5.82 -29.57
N GLU A 70 17.36 5.40 -30.18
CA GLU A 70 17.75 5.86 -31.51
C GLU A 70 16.69 5.55 -32.57
N THR A 71 16.09 4.35 -32.51
CA THR A 71 15.00 3.96 -33.42
C THR A 71 13.80 4.91 -33.34
N CYS A 72 13.40 5.32 -32.13
CA CYS A 72 12.31 6.30 -31.95
C CYS A 72 12.67 7.68 -32.51
N ARG A 73 13.93 8.11 -32.38
CA ARG A 73 14.41 9.39 -32.93
C ARG A 73 14.38 9.37 -34.45
N THR A 74 14.91 8.32 -35.07
CA THR A 74 14.97 8.15 -36.52
C THR A 74 13.58 8.04 -37.14
N GLN A 75 12.67 7.29 -36.51
CA GLN A 75 11.30 7.13 -36.98
C GLN A 75 10.37 8.29 -36.59
N ARG A 76 10.86 9.25 -35.81
CA ARG A 76 10.07 10.35 -35.23
C ARG A 76 8.79 9.83 -34.55
N ALA A 77 8.95 8.80 -33.72
CA ALA A 77 7.84 8.15 -33.03
C ALA A 77 7.12 9.16 -32.12
N LYS A 78 5.82 9.38 -32.39
CA LYS A 78 5.05 10.47 -31.78
C LYS A 78 3.63 10.07 -31.41
N LEU A 79 3.07 10.78 -30.43
CA LEU A 79 1.73 10.58 -29.91
C LEU A 79 1.01 11.92 -29.67
N LEU A 80 -0.27 11.98 -29.98
CA LEU A 80 -1.11 13.13 -29.67
C LEU A 80 -1.48 13.14 -28.18
N MET A 81 -1.25 14.27 -27.52
CA MET A 81 -1.62 14.51 -26.12
C MET A 81 -3.02 15.09 -26.03
N SER A 82 -4.05 14.23 -26.15
CA SER A 82 -5.45 14.64 -26.06
C SER A 82 -5.76 15.33 -24.72
N GLY A 83 -6.18 16.59 -24.77
CA GLY A 83 -6.58 17.37 -23.58
C GLY A 83 -5.44 17.63 -22.59
N GLY A 84 -4.18 17.66 -23.05
CA GLY A 84 -3.00 17.86 -22.20
C GLY A 84 -2.65 16.68 -21.29
N LYS A 85 -3.36 15.55 -21.41
CA LYS A 85 -3.14 14.35 -20.58
C LYS A 85 -1.96 13.52 -21.11
N THR A 86 -1.13 13.02 -20.20
CA THR A 86 0.04 12.19 -20.54
C THR A 86 -0.29 10.70 -20.65
N SER A 87 -1.52 10.27 -20.36
CA SER A 87 -1.91 8.84 -20.24
C SER A 87 -1.72 8.02 -21.53
N LYS A 88 -1.80 8.65 -22.70
CA LYS A 88 -1.45 8.00 -23.97
C LYS A 88 0.05 8.03 -24.23
N ALA A 89 0.70 9.16 -23.90
CA ALA A 89 2.14 9.34 -24.06
C ALA A 89 2.97 8.40 -23.18
N THR A 90 2.44 7.89 -22.06
CA THR A 90 3.11 6.85 -21.24
C THR A 90 3.17 5.49 -21.93
N GLN A 91 2.31 5.19 -22.90
CA GLN A 91 2.24 3.85 -23.52
C GLN A 91 3.44 3.53 -24.39
N LEU A 92 3.98 4.52 -25.10
CA LEU A 92 5.12 4.31 -25.98
C LEU A 92 6.39 3.97 -25.19
N PRO A 93 6.81 4.75 -24.17
CA PRO A 93 7.95 4.38 -23.34
C PRO A 93 7.71 3.07 -22.58
N SER A 94 6.49 2.81 -22.08
CA SER A 94 6.21 1.57 -21.36
C SER A 94 6.23 0.32 -22.26
N LYS A 95 5.67 0.38 -23.48
CA LYS A 95 5.56 -0.79 -24.36
C LYS A 95 6.79 -1.00 -25.23
N ALA A 96 7.43 0.07 -25.70
CA ALA A 96 8.56 -0.02 -26.62
C ALA A 96 9.90 -0.15 -25.89
N HIS A 97 9.99 0.30 -24.64
CA HIS A 97 11.26 0.39 -23.91
C HIS A 97 11.18 -0.16 -22.48
N ASP A 98 10.02 -0.69 -22.06
CA ASP A 98 9.78 -1.13 -20.67
C ASP A 98 10.06 -0.05 -19.62
N ILE A 99 9.88 1.22 -20.00
CA ILE A 99 10.10 2.38 -19.13
C ILE A 99 8.78 2.69 -18.41
N GLY A 100 8.77 2.43 -17.11
CA GLY A 100 7.65 2.70 -16.22
C GLY A 100 7.90 3.83 -15.22
N SER A 101 6.87 4.16 -14.44
CA SER A 101 6.98 5.07 -13.30
C SER A 101 7.47 4.32 -12.07
N ASP A 102 8.52 4.82 -11.41
CA ASP A 102 9.05 4.27 -10.14
C ASP A 102 7.96 4.16 -9.07
N LYS A 103 7.03 5.13 -9.05
CA LYS A 103 5.89 5.13 -8.13
C LYS A 103 5.01 3.90 -8.36
N THR A 104 4.67 3.59 -9.60
CA THR A 104 3.82 2.45 -9.95
C THR A 104 4.51 1.12 -9.64
N ALA A 105 5.82 1.02 -9.89
CA ALA A 105 6.61 -0.16 -9.53
C ALA A 105 6.66 -0.37 -8.00
N SER A 106 6.84 0.71 -7.23
CA SER A 106 6.86 0.66 -5.76
C SER A 106 5.50 0.27 -5.16
N GLU A 107 4.39 0.78 -5.72
CA GLU A 107 3.03 0.44 -5.28
C GLU A 107 2.71 -1.04 -5.53
N LEU A 108 3.13 -1.59 -6.68
CA LEU A 108 3.00 -3.03 -6.99
C LEU A 108 3.87 -3.91 -6.08
N GLY A 109 5.05 -3.43 -5.68
CA GLY A 109 5.88 -4.08 -4.66
C GLY A 109 5.14 -4.17 -3.32
N ASN A 110 4.66 -3.03 -2.82
CA ASN A 110 3.95 -2.96 -1.54
C ASN A 110 2.64 -3.74 -1.50
N LYS A 111 1.95 -3.89 -2.65
CA LYS A 111 0.74 -4.71 -2.73
C LYS A 111 1.05 -6.19 -2.52
N ARG A 112 2.13 -6.69 -3.12
CA ARG A 112 2.56 -8.10 -2.97
C ARG A 112 2.95 -8.42 -1.54
N THR A 113 3.70 -7.55 -0.88
CA THR A 113 4.07 -7.75 0.54
C THR A 113 2.85 -7.78 1.46
N ARG A 114 1.84 -6.94 1.20
CA ARG A 114 0.59 -6.97 1.97
C ARG A 114 -0.20 -8.26 1.76
N GLU A 115 -0.25 -8.78 0.53
CA GLU A 115 -0.93 -10.05 0.24
C GLU A 115 -0.22 -11.23 0.92
N GLU A 116 1.12 -11.23 0.94
CA GLU A 116 1.93 -12.22 1.66
C GLU A 116 1.72 -12.15 3.18
N GLU A 117 1.68 -10.95 3.77
CA GLU A 117 1.39 -10.76 5.20
C GLU A 117 0.00 -11.27 5.59
N LEU A 118 -1.02 -10.99 4.77
CA LEU A 118 -2.39 -11.47 5.00
C LEU A 118 -2.51 -13.00 4.85
N ALA A 119 -1.77 -13.59 3.91
CA ALA A 119 -1.71 -15.04 3.76
C ALA A 119 -1.03 -15.71 4.95
N ALA A 120 0.08 -15.15 5.45
CA ALA A 120 0.77 -15.64 6.65
C ALA A 120 -0.14 -15.57 7.88
N LEU A 121 -0.89 -14.48 8.06
CA LEU A 121 -1.87 -14.35 9.15
C LEU A 121 -2.97 -15.40 9.08
N ARG A 122 -3.50 -15.71 7.88
CA ARG A 122 -4.49 -16.77 7.70
C ARG A 122 -3.95 -18.14 8.08
N ILE A 123 -2.75 -18.48 7.62
CA ILE A 123 -2.10 -19.76 7.92
C ILE A 123 -1.87 -19.90 9.44
N VAL A 124 -1.37 -18.85 10.11
CA VAL A 124 -1.19 -18.88 11.56
C VAL A 124 -2.54 -19.05 12.26
N ASN A 125 -3.58 -18.31 11.86
CA ASN A 125 -4.90 -18.39 12.49
C ASN A 125 -5.56 -19.77 12.29
N GLU A 126 -5.39 -20.39 11.13
CA GLU A 126 -5.97 -21.71 10.80
C GLU A 126 -5.21 -22.88 11.46
N ASN A 127 -3.91 -22.71 11.75
CA ASN A 127 -3.05 -23.76 12.32
C ASN A 127 -2.77 -23.57 13.82
N LEU A 128 -3.36 -22.58 14.48
CA LEU A 128 -3.29 -22.49 15.93
C LEU A 128 -4.08 -23.66 16.54
N PRO A 129 -3.46 -24.44 17.47
CA PRO A 129 -4.10 -25.60 18.10
C PRO A 129 -5.30 -25.27 18.99
N PHE A 130 -5.60 -23.98 19.17
CA PHE A 130 -6.80 -23.47 19.81
C PHE A 130 -7.67 -22.80 18.76
N ARG A 131 -8.50 -23.58 18.07
CA ARG A 131 -9.57 -23.04 17.23
C ARG A 131 -10.59 -22.38 18.15
N ILE A 132 -10.53 -21.06 18.26
CA ILE A 132 -11.62 -20.24 18.82
C ILE A 132 -12.82 -20.49 17.90
N GLY A 133 -13.65 -21.48 18.24
CA GLY A 133 -14.73 -21.95 17.38
C GLY A 133 -15.13 -23.42 17.54
N GLU A 134 -14.30 -24.27 18.17
CA GLU A 134 -14.68 -25.69 18.41
C GLU A 134 -15.19 -25.98 19.82
N TYR A 135 -15.07 -25.02 20.74
CA TYR A 135 -15.67 -25.10 22.07
C TYR A 135 -17.10 -24.54 22.03
N ALA A 136 -18.04 -25.23 22.69
CA ALA A 136 -19.44 -24.80 22.75
C ALA A 136 -19.57 -23.35 23.25
N GLU A 137 -18.71 -22.94 24.18
CA GLU A 137 -18.60 -21.59 24.73
C GLU A 137 -18.16 -20.57 23.67
N SER A 138 -17.27 -20.96 22.75
CA SER A 138 -16.82 -20.10 21.66
C SER A 138 -17.91 -19.90 20.60
N LEU A 139 -18.72 -20.94 20.33
CA LEU A 139 -19.87 -20.85 19.43
C LEU A 139 -20.95 -19.93 20.00
N LEU A 140 -21.29 -20.10 21.28
CA LEU A 140 -22.23 -19.22 21.99
C LEU A 140 -21.74 -17.77 22.04
N LEU A 141 -20.44 -17.57 22.24
CA LEU A 141 -19.85 -16.23 22.19
C LEU A 141 -19.91 -15.64 20.78
N GLY A 142 -19.67 -16.44 19.74
CA GLY A 142 -19.84 -16.04 18.34
C GLY A 142 -21.27 -15.60 18.04
N ASP A 143 -22.26 -16.40 18.43
CA ASP A 143 -23.69 -16.08 18.25
C ASP A 143 -24.11 -14.83 19.04
N LEU A 144 -23.55 -14.62 20.24
CA LEU A 144 -23.77 -13.42 21.04
C LEU A 144 -23.15 -12.16 20.41
N MET A 145 -21.96 -12.28 19.81
CA MET A 145 -21.20 -11.19 19.21
C MET A 145 -21.66 -10.83 17.79
N LEU A 146 -22.37 -11.72 17.09
CA LEU A 146 -22.92 -11.47 15.75
C LEU A 146 -24.19 -10.63 15.75
N LYS A 147 -24.82 -10.38 16.90
CA LYS A 147 -25.97 -9.46 17.00
C LYS A 147 -25.54 -8.04 16.63
N GLU A 148 -26.26 -7.38 15.73
CA GLU A 148 -25.89 -6.03 15.25
C GLU A 148 -25.80 -5.01 16.39
N GLU A 149 -26.52 -5.22 17.50
CA GLU A 149 -26.48 -4.37 18.68
C GLU A 149 -25.23 -4.58 19.57
N ALA A 150 -24.45 -5.65 19.35
CA ALA A 150 -23.29 -6.03 20.17
C ALA A 150 -21.94 -5.50 19.61
N ARG A 151 -21.96 -4.55 18.66
CA ARG A 151 -20.75 -3.96 18.07
C ARG A 151 -20.07 -2.96 19.02
N VAL A 152 -19.52 -3.46 20.12
CA VAL A 152 -18.59 -2.69 20.96
C VAL A 152 -17.19 -2.82 20.34
N ALA A 153 -16.51 -1.70 20.13
CA ALA A 153 -15.14 -1.70 19.65
C ALA A 153 -14.21 -2.29 20.71
N LEU A 154 -13.89 -3.58 20.57
CA LEU A 154 -12.94 -4.29 21.42
C LEU A 154 -11.52 -3.82 21.08
N ASN A 155 -10.95 -3.02 21.97
CA ASN A 155 -9.54 -2.65 21.92
C ASN A 155 -8.78 -3.33 23.06
N ALA A 156 -7.45 -3.40 22.93
CA ALA A 156 -6.62 -4.12 23.90
C ALA A 156 -6.76 -3.60 25.34
N LYS A 157 -7.10 -2.32 25.54
CA LYS A 157 -7.33 -1.76 26.87
C LYS A 157 -8.62 -2.32 27.48
N VAL A 158 -9.70 -2.36 26.71
CA VAL A 158 -11.00 -2.91 27.14
C VAL A 158 -10.88 -4.39 27.48
N ILE A 159 -10.20 -5.18 26.64
CA ILE A 159 -10.00 -6.62 26.87
C ILE A 159 -9.22 -6.87 28.18
N ARG A 160 -8.12 -6.13 28.41
CA ARG A 160 -7.34 -6.28 29.65
C ARG A 160 -8.14 -5.92 30.89
N HIS A 161 -8.97 -4.87 30.82
CA HIS A 161 -9.79 -4.46 31.95
C HIS A 161 -10.85 -5.52 32.26
N ALA A 162 -11.57 -5.99 31.24
CA ALA A 162 -12.59 -7.04 31.39
C ALA A 162 -12.01 -8.34 31.95
N ALA A 163 -10.79 -8.73 31.54
CA ALA A 163 -10.12 -9.90 32.10
C ALA A 163 -9.85 -9.74 33.61
N VAL A 164 -9.37 -8.58 34.05
CA VAL A 164 -9.13 -8.32 35.48
C VAL A 164 -10.43 -8.34 36.28
N GLU A 165 -11.48 -7.69 35.77
CA GLU A 165 -12.80 -7.67 36.42
C GLU A 165 -13.40 -9.07 36.54
N LEU A 166 -13.27 -9.90 35.49
CA LEU A 166 -13.74 -11.28 35.52
C LEU A 166 -13.02 -12.08 36.61
N TYR A 167 -11.70 -12.00 36.68
CA TYR A 167 -10.91 -12.68 37.71
C TYR A 167 -11.29 -12.23 39.13
N ASP A 168 -11.45 -10.92 39.34
CA ASP A 168 -11.82 -10.38 40.65
C ASP A 168 -13.23 -10.81 41.07
N SER A 169 -14.19 -10.77 40.13
CA SER A 169 -15.56 -11.23 40.35
C SER A 169 -15.61 -12.72 40.68
N THR A 170 -14.90 -13.57 39.91
CA THR A 170 -14.86 -15.01 40.17
C THR A 170 -14.21 -15.31 41.50
N LYS A 171 -13.09 -14.64 41.83
CA LYS A 171 -12.43 -14.78 43.12
C LYS A 171 -13.39 -14.46 44.27
N ARG A 172 -14.10 -13.32 44.20
CA ARG A 172 -15.04 -12.91 45.24
C ARG A 172 -16.19 -13.90 45.40
N GLN A 173 -16.73 -14.41 44.29
CA GLN A 173 -17.79 -15.41 44.31
C GLN A 173 -17.32 -16.73 44.95
N VAL A 174 -16.08 -17.17 44.68
CA VAL A 174 -15.50 -18.36 45.31
C VAL A 174 -15.27 -18.13 46.80
N GLU A 175 -14.79 -16.95 47.20
CA GLU A 175 -14.61 -16.59 48.61
C GLU A 175 -15.95 -16.60 49.39
N GLU A 176 -17.01 -16.02 48.79
CA GLU A 176 -18.37 -16.06 49.34
C GLU A 176 -18.88 -17.50 49.46
N MET A 177 -18.76 -18.30 48.40
CA MET A 177 -19.15 -19.72 48.41
C MET A 177 -18.40 -20.51 49.49
N LEU A 178 -17.10 -20.26 49.68
CA LEU A 178 -16.32 -20.93 50.72
C LEU A 178 -16.78 -20.50 52.11
N ALA A 179 -17.04 -19.21 52.33
CA ALA A 179 -17.55 -18.72 53.60
C ALA A 179 -18.90 -19.36 53.97
N ASP A 180 -19.80 -19.48 53.00
CA ASP A 180 -21.14 -20.05 53.19
C ASP A 180 -21.11 -21.57 53.46
N ASN A 181 -20.17 -22.29 52.85
CA ASN A 181 -20.00 -23.73 53.04
C ASN A 181 -19.14 -24.11 54.25
N ARG A 182 -18.83 -23.16 55.13
CA ARG A 182 -18.03 -23.43 56.32
C ARG A 182 -18.86 -24.21 57.35
N ILE A 183 -18.38 -25.39 57.74
CA ILE A 183 -19.03 -26.19 58.79
C ILE A 183 -18.59 -25.67 60.17
N GLY A 184 -19.38 -24.76 60.73
CA GLY A 184 -19.15 -24.19 62.07
C GLY A 184 -17.81 -23.43 62.17
N ALA A 185 -17.04 -23.65 63.24
CA ALA A 185 -15.73 -23.03 63.43
C ALA A 185 -14.58 -23.75 62.70
N ALA A 186 -14.86 -24.87 62.02
CA ALA A 186 -13.83 -25.68 61.40
C ALA A 186 -13.05 -24.90 60.33
N LYS A 187 -11.74 -25.17 60.21
CA LYS A 187 -10.86 -24.61 59.18
C LYS A 187 -10.93 -25.37 57.84
N SER A 188 -11.85 -26.32 57.71
CA SER A 188 -11.96 -27.21 56.57
C SER A 188 -13.21 -26.89 55.74
N PHE A 189 -13.05 -26.88 54.43
CA PHE A 189 -14.14 -26.73 53.45
C PHE A 189 -14.19 -28.00 52.60
N SER A 190 -15.39 -28.40 52.19
CA SER A 190 -15.60 -29.50 51.24
C SER A 190 -16.26 -28.93 49.99
N ILE A 191 -15.60 -29.04 48.84
CA ILE A 191 -16.17 -28.68 47.55
C ILE A 191 -16.37 -29.99 46.79
N VAL A 192 -17.62 -30.29 46.41
CA VAL A 192 -17.92 -31.35 45.46
C VAL A 192 -17.90 -30.69 44.08
N ALA A 193 -16.89 -31.01 43.28
CA ALA A 193 -16.85 -30.61 41.88
C ALA A 193 -17.42 -31.76 41.05
N ASP A 194 -18.61 -31.55 40.48
CA ASP A 194 -19.10 -32.40 39.40
C ASP A 194 -18.37 -31.98 38.12
N PHE A 195 -17.52 -32.87 37.60
CA PHE A 195 -16.88 -32.73 36.30
C PHE A 195 -17.60 -33.59 35.26
#